data_AF-A0A4U3L054-F1
#
_entry.id   AF-A0A4U3L054-F1
#
_cell.length_a   1.000
_cell.length_b   1.000
_cell.length_c   1.000
_cell.angle_alpha   90.00
_cell.angle_beta   90.00
_cell.angle_gamma   90.00
#
_symmetry.space_group_name_H-M   'P 1'
#
loop_
_entity.id
_entity.type
_entity.pdbx_description
1 polymer ?
#
loop_
_entity_poly.entity_id
_entity_poly.type
_entity_poly.pdbx_seq_one_letter_code
_entity_poly.pdbx_strand_id
1 'polypeptide(L)'
;KKLTILGSGGVRNSLDIVKGLALGAKSMGVAGTILASLMSKNGLENTLALVQQWQEEVKMLYTLLGKRTTAEIRTAELVLDPILVNWCQQRGIK
;
A
#
# COMPACT_ATOMS: atom_id res chain seq x y z
N LYS A 1 7.17 16.79 17.75
CA LYS A 1 7.99 15.76 17.02
C LYS A 1 7.16 15.21 15.87
N LYS A 2 7.75 14.99 14.69
CA LYS A 2 7.04 14.39 13.54
C LYS A 2 6.94 12.88 13.74
N LEU A 3 5.73 12.34 13.79
CA LEU A 3 5.49 10.90 13.97
C LEU A 3 5.83 10.15 12.68
N THR A 4 6.42 8.96 12.82
CA THR A 4 6.56 8.01 11.71
C THR A 4 5.42 7.02 11.79
N ILE A 5 4.56 7.01 10.78
CA ILE A 5 3.43 6.10 10.67
C ILE A 5 3.78 4.96 9.71
N LEU A 6 3.55 3.72 10.13
CA LEU A 6 3.64 2.54 9.28
C LEU A 6 2.23 2.01 9.07
N GLY A 7 1.85 1.72 7.82
CA GLY A 7 0.57 1.10 7.49
C GLY A 7 0.72 -0.41 7.44
N SER A 8 -0.29 -1.16 7.86
CA SER A 8 -0.32 -2.63 7.73
C SER A 8 -1.75 -3.14 7.87
N GLY A 9 -1.93 -4.45 7.72
CA GLY A 9 -3.23 -5.10 7.84
C GLY A 9 -4.01 -5.06 6.53
N GLY A 10 -4.45 -6.23 6.07
CA GLY A 10 -5.31 -6.35 4.88
C GLY A 10 -4.65 -6.04 3.52
N VAL A 11 -3.33 -5.86 3.44
CA VAL A 11 -2.61 -5.62 2.17
C VAL A 11 -2.60 -6.89 1.32
N ARG A 12 -3.28 -6.86 0.17
CA ARG A 12 -3.51 -8.01 -0.71
C ARG A 12 -2.83 -7.91 -2.06
N ASN A 13 -2.43 -6.70 -2.47
CA ASN A 13 -1.78 -6.43 -3.76
C ASN A 13 -0.92 -5.16 -3.69
N SER A 14 -0.19 -4.88 -4.78
CA SER A 14 0.65 -3.69 -4.94
C SER A 14 -0.13 -2.37 -4.85
N LEU A 15 -1.39 -2.32 -5.31
CA LEU A 15 -2.22 -1.12 -5.23
C LEU A 15 -2.58 -0.75 -3.79
N ASP A 16 -2.82 -1.74 -2.92
CA ASP A 16 -3.06 -1.50 -1.49
C ASP A 16 -1.83 -0.87 -0.82
N ILE A 17 -0.62 -1.28 -1.24
CA ILE A 17 0.64 -0.66 -0.79
C ILE A 17 0.65 0.82 -1.17
N VAL A 18 0.42 1.14 -2.45
CA VAL A 18 0.45 2.53 -2.94
C VAL A 18 -0.63 3.39 -2.28
N LYS A 19 -1.85 2.86 -2.09
CA LYS A 19 -2.93 3.55 -1.37
C LYS A 19 -2.53 3.89 0.07
N GLY A 20 -1.95 2.94 0.81
CA GLY A 20 -1.51 3.18 2.18
C GLY A 20 -0.38 4.23 2.27
N LEU A 21 0.55 4.20 1.31
CA LEU A 21 1.61 5.21 1.20
C LEU A 21 1.03 6.60 0.87
N ALA A 22 0.07 6.67 -0.05
CA ALA A 22 -0.59 7.91 -0.45
C ALA A 22 -1.41 8.51 0.70
N LEU A 23 -2.05 7.66 1.52
CA LEU A 23 -2.77 8.06 2.74
C LEU A 23 -1.84 8.53 3.89
N GLY A 24 -0.51 8.48 3.71
CA GLY A 24 0.45 9.10 4.63
C GLY A 24 1.35 8.13 5.38
N ALA A 25 1.24 6.82 5.17
CA ALA A 25 2.21 5.86 5.72
C ALA A 25 3.62 6.12 5.15
N LYS A 26 4.66 5.80 5.93
CA LYS A 26 6.06 5.84 5.48
C LYS A 26 6.47 4.53 4.83
N SER A 27 5.89 3.42 5.28
CA SER A 27 6.08 2.10 4.71
C SER A 27 4.83 1.24 4.98
N MET A 28 4.70 0.15 4.24
CA MET A 28 3.60 -0.80 4.33
C MET A 28 4.10 -2.18 4.75
N GLY A 29 3.43 -2.79 5.73
CA GLY A 29 3.70 -4.15 6.20
C GLY A 29 2.67 -5.14 5.66
N VAL A 30 3.15 -6.33 5.28
CA VAL A 30 2.33 -7.43 4.73
C VAL A 30 2.66 -8.72 5.47
N ALA A 31 1.64 -9.48 5.85
CA ALA A 31 1.80 -10.76 6.56
C ALA A 31 0.96 -11.87 5.93
N GLY A 32 -0.36 -11.83 6.11
CA GLY A 32 -1.27 -12.93 5.71
C GLY A 32 -1.12 -13.37 4.26
N THR A 33 -1.00 -12.43 3.32
CA THR A 33 -0.81 -12.72 1.89
C THR A 33 0.51 -13.43 1.59
N ILE A 34 1.59 -13.03 2.27
CA ILE A 34 2.91 -13.66 2.14
C ILE A 34 2.88 -15.07 2.73
N LEU A 35 2.30 -15.24 3.93
CA LEU A 35 2.17 -16.55 4.58
C LEU A 35 1.32 -17.51 3.73
N ALA A 36 0.18 -17.05 3.21
CA ALA A 36 -0.69 -17.85 2.36
C ALA A 36 0.03 -18.30 1.06
N SER A 37 0.78 -17.40 0.43
CA SER A 37 1.60 -17.73 -0.75
C SER A 37 2.67 -18.78 -0.41
N LEU A 38 3.37 -18.62 0.72
CA LEU A 38 4.44 -19.53 1.13
C LEU A 38 3.93 -20.93 1.49
N MET A 39 2.71 -21.05 2.02
CA MET A 39 2.08 -22.33 2.33
C MET A 39 1.51 -23.06 1.10
N SER A 40 1.51 -22.42 -0.08
CA SER A 40 1.05 -23.04 -1.32
C SER A 40 2.10 -24.02 -1.90
N LYS A 41 1.69 -24.80 -2.90
CA LYS A 41 2.62 -25.67 -3.65
C LYS A 41 3.67 -24.81 -4.35
N ASN A 42 4.95 -25.16 -4.24
CA ASN A 42 6.09 -24.34 -4.69
C ASN A 42 6.11 -22.95 -4.03
N GLY A 43 5.70 -22.89 -2.75
CA GLY A 43 5.42 -21.63 -2.06
C GLY A 43 6.62 -20.70 -1.93
N LEU A 44 7.86 -21.20 -1.86
CA LEU A 44 9.04 -20.35 -1.81
C LEU A 44 9.23 -19.58 -3.13
N GLU A 45 9.29 -20.30 -4.25
CA GLU A 45 9.46 -19.73 -5.58
C GLU A 45 8.32 -18.77 -5.93
N ASN A 46 7.08 -19.19 -5.64
CA ASN A 46 5.90 -18.36 -5.88
C ASN A 46 5.91 -17.08 -5.04
N THR A 47 6.34 -17.16 -3.78
CA THR A 47 6.40 -15.99 -2.89
C THR A 47 7.50 -15.02 -3.32
N LEU A 48 8.66 -15.53 -3.75
CA LEU A 48 9.72 -14.72 -4.33
C LEU A 48 9.23 -13.99 -5.58
N ALA A 49 8.58 -14.71 -6.50
CA ALA A 49 8.00 -14.14 -7.71
C ALA A 49 6.93 -13.08 -7.40
N LEU A 50 6.06 -13.34 -6.42
CA LEU A 50 5.03 -12.39 -5.96
C LEU A 50 5.65 -11.09 -5.44
N VAL A 51 6.68 -11.19 -4.60
CA VAL A 51 7.35 -10.01 -4.04
C VAL A 51 8.03 -9.21 -5.15
N GLN A 52 8.71 -9.87 -6.10
CA GLN A 52 9.34 -9.20 -7.24
C GLN A 52 8.29 -8.54 -8.15
N GLN A 53 7.20 -9.23 -8.44
CA GLN A 53 6.08 -8.69 -9.21
C GLN A 53 5.52 -7.42 -8.55
N TRP A 54 5.27 -7.44 -7.24
CA TRP A 54 4.76 -6.26 -6.55
C TRP A 54 5.75 -5.10 -6.53
N GLN A 55 7.06 -5.37 -6.47
CA GLN A 55 8.07 -4.31 -6.59
C GLN A 55 7.99 -3.62 -7.94
N GLU A 56 7.83 -4.37 -9.03
CA GLU A 56 7.66 -3.79 -10.37
C GLU A 56 6.31 -3.08 -10.53
N GLU A 57 5.22 -3.66 -10.02
CA GLU A 57 3.90 -3.03 -10.05
C GLU A 57 3.85 -1.72 -9.27
N VAL A 58 4.51 -1.64 -8.11
CA VAL A 58 4.62 -0.38 -7.36
C VAL A 58 5.35 0.68 -8.19
N LYS A 59 6.44 0.32 -8.89
CA LYS A 59 7.12 1.25 -9.81
C LYS A 59 6.21 1.69 -10.95
N MET A 60 5.45 0.76 -11.55
CA MET A 60 4.48 1.10 -12.60
C MET A 60 3.41 2.07 -12.10
N LEU A 61 2.84 1.83 -10.91
CA LEU A 61 1.86 2.72 -10.29
C LEU A 61 2.46 4.11 -10.02
N TYR A 62 3.71 4.18 -9.59
CA TYR A 62 4.44 5.43 -9.42
C TYR A 62 4.56 6.18 -10.76
N THR A 63 4.91 5.48 -11.84
CA THR A 63 4.96 6.05 -13.19
C THR A 63 3.60 6.58 -13.65
N LEU A 64 2.53 5.80 -13.46
CA LEU A 64 1.16 6.21 -13.84
C LEU A 64 0.69 7.45 -13.08
N LEU A 65 1.11 7.61 -11.83
CA LEU A 65 0.80 8.77 -10.99
C LEU A 65 1.75 9.96 -11.21
N GLY A 66 2.76 9.81 -12.08
CA GLY A 66 3.78 10.84 -12.30
C GLY A 66 4.62 11.14 -11.06
N LYS A 67 4.82 10.15 -10.17
CA LYS A 67 5.59 10.29 -8.93
C LYS A 67 6.84 9.45 -9.02
N ARG A 68 8.00 10.03 -8.70
CA ARG A 68 9.29 9.35 -8.77
C ARG A 68 9.69 8.67 -7.46
N THR A 69 9.21 9.18 -6.33
CA THR A 69 9.62 8.73 -5.00
C THR A 69 8.44 8.44 -4.09
N THR A 70 8.63 7.58 -3.09
CA THR A 70 7.61 7.31 -2.07
C THR A 70 7.20 8.56 -1.29
N ALA A 71 8.10 9.54 -1.16
CA ALA A 71 7.76 10.83 -0.56
C ALA A 71 6.77 11.61 -1.43
N GLU A 72 6.92 11.59 -2.75
CA GLU A 72 6.05 12.27 -3.71
C GLU A 72 4.65 11.63 -3.80
N ILE A 73 4.53 10.32 -3.55
CA ILE A 73 3.23 9.60 -3.58
C ILE A 73 2.19 10.19 -2.62
N ARG A 74 2.62 10.80 -1.52
CA ARG A 74 1.72 11.50 -0.58
C ARG A 74 1.02 12.72 -1.17
N THR A 75 1.47 13.18 -2.33
CA THR A 75 0.88 14.27 -3.11
C THR A 75 0.04 13.76 -4.28
N ALA A 76 -0.22 12.46 -4.35
CA ALA A 76 -1.16 11.91 -5.32
C ALA A 76 -2.57 12.41 -4.99
N GLU A 77 -3.34 12.76 -6.02
CA GLU A 77 -4.75 13.11 -5.84
C GLU A 77 -5.53 11.86 -5.48
N LEU A 78 -6.38 11.97 -4.44
CA LEU A 78 -7.14 10.85 -3.91
C LEU A 78 -8.63 11.10 -4.09
N VAL A 79 -9.34 10.07 -4.55
CA VAL A 79 -10.79 9.99 -4.48
C VAL A 79 -11.11 8.96 -3.41
N LEU A 80 -11.83 9.39 -2.36
CA LEU A 80 -12.12 8.55 -1.19
C LEU A 80 -13.54 8.00 -1.25
N ASP A 81 -13.70 6.78 -0.73
CA ASP A 81 -15.01 6.13 -0.60
C ASP A 81 -15.93 6.92 0.35
N PRO A 82 -17.24 7.03 0.06
CA PRO A 82 -18.18 7.78 0.92
C PRO A 82 -18.23 7.31 2.38
N ILE A 83 -18.06 6.01 2.65
CA ILE A 83 -18.04 5.46 4.01
C ILE A 83 -16.81 5.98 4.76
N LEU A 84 -15.65 6.02 4.09
CA LEU A 84 -14.42 6.55 4.66
C LEU A 84 -14.52 8.05 4.91
N VAL A 85 -15.09 8.81 3.97
CA VAL A 85 -15.32 10.26 4.14
C VAL A 85 -16.23 10.53 5.34
N ASN A 86 -17.34 9.80 5.44
CA ASN A 86 -18.26 9.92 6.57
C ASN A 86 -17.58 9.58 7.91
N TRP A 87 -16.75 8.53 7.96
CA TRP A 87 -15.96 8.19 9.14
C TRP A 87 -15.00 9.31 9.55
N CYS A 88 -14.28 9.89 8.59
CA CYS A 88 -13.37 11.02 8.84
C CYS A 88 -14.13 12.24 9.39
N GLN A 89 -15.26 12.60 8.78
CA GLN A 89 -16.11 13.71 9.21
C GLN A 89 -16.59 13.53 10.66
N GLN A 90 -17.11 12.36 11.02
CA GLN A 90 -17.55 12.05 12.38
C GLN A 90 -16.41 12.11 13.41
N ARG A 91 -15.17 11.88 12.99
CA ARG A 91 -13.97 11.95 13.84
C ARG A 91 -13.25 13.30 13.80
N GLY A 92 -13.76 14.29 13.06
CA GLY A 92 -13.15 15.61 12.93
C GLY A 92 -11.82 15.62 12.16
N ILE A 93 -11.59 14.61 11.31
CA ILE A 93 -10.42 14.53 10.44
C ILE A 93 -10.71 15.34 9.17
N LYS A 94 -9.91 16.37 8.93
CA LYS A 94 -10.04 17.31 7.80
C LYS A 94 -9.10 16.94 6.66
#